data_AF-A0A086Y0D9-F1
#
_entry.id   AF-A0A086Y0D9-F1
#
_cell.length_a   1.000
_cell.length_b   1.000
_cell.length_c   1.000
_cell.angle_alpha   90.00
_cell.angle_beta   90.00
_cell.angle_gamma   90.00
#
_symmetry.space_group_name_H-M   'P 1'
#
loop_
_entity.id
_entity.type
_entity.pdbx_description
1 polymer ?
#
loop_
_entity_poly.entity_id
_entity_poly.type
_entity_poly.pdbx_seq_one_letter_code
_entity_poly.pdbx_strand_id
1 'polypeptide(L)'
;MGIEDDINRRIAVYEKRLEAVLKSSVQDVFREMTTPVSNGGRLPVDTGFLRASAQASLEDFPSADKANPDKSKRYAFSMGSVSAVIMGANLRDEIFLGFTANYAAYKEAKHGFVESAVLQFPAFVNKNAAKAMKAFP
;
A
#
# COMPACT_ATOMS: atom_id res chain seq x y z
N MET A 1 -41.24 -3.77 -2.10
CA MET A 1 -39.87 -4.06 -1.64
C MET A 1 -39.98 -4.39 -0.17
N GLY A 2 -39.66 -5.62 0.22
CA GLY A 2 -39.75 -6.03 1.63
C GLY A 2 -38.66 -5.36 2.45
N ILE A 3 -38.83 -5.34 3.78
CA ILE A 3 -37.79 -4.85 4.70
C ILE A 3 -36.48 -5.62 4.50
N GLU A 4 -36.58 -6.92 4.23
CA GLU A 4 -35.44 -7.79 3.94
C GLU A 4 -34.65 -7.37 2.69
N ASP A 5 -35.34 -7.01 1.61
CA ASP A 5 -34.70 -6.53 0.38
C ASP A 5 -33.92 -5.22 0.61
N ASP A 6 -34.48 -4.29 1.40
CA ASP A 6 -33.81 -3.03 1.74
C ASP A 6 -32.57 -3.26 2.61
N ILE A 7 -32.65 -4.18 3.58
CA ILE A 7 -31.51 -4.57 4.42
C ILE A 7 -30.38 -5.16 3.57
N ASN A 8 -30.70 -6.14 2.72
CA ASN A 8 -29.71 -6.80 1.87
C ASN A 8 -29.05 -5.80 0.90
N ARG A 9 -29.83 -4.88 0.34
CA ARG A 9 -29.31 -3.81 -0.50
C ARG A 9 -28.30 -2.93 0.25
N ARG A 10 -28.61 -2.52 1.48
CA ARG A 10 -27.70 -1.69 2.29
C ARG A 10 -26.42 -2.42 2.66
N ILE A 11 -26.53 -3.69 3.03
CA ILE A 11 -25.37 -4.54 3.33
C ILE A 11 -24.41 -4.57 2.14
N ALA A 12 -24.91 -4.86 0.94
CA ALA A 12 -24.09 -4.91 -0.27
C ALA A 12 -23.40 -3.57 -0.60
N VAL A 13 -24.05 -2.43 -0.32
CA VAL A 13 -23.43 -1.11 -0.49
C VAL A 13 -22.32 -0.89 0.54
N TYR A 14 -22.54 -1.27 1.80
CA TYR A 14 -21.53 -1.13 2.85
C TYR A 14 -20.31 -2.01 2.61
N GLU A 15 -20.49 -3.24 2.14
CA GLU A 15 -19.38 -4.13 1.77
C GLU A 15 -18.50 -3.50 0.69
N LYS A 16 -19.10 -2.96 -0.39
CA LYS A 16 -18.36 -2.25 -1.45
C LYS A 16 -17.61 -1.03 -0.92
N ARG A 17 -18.23 -0.27 -0.01
CA ARG A 17 -17.58 0.90 0.61
C ARG A 17 -16.39 0.47 1.46
N LEU A 18 -16.55 -0.54 2.31
CA LEU A 18 -15.47 -1.06 3.16
C LEU A 18 -14.31 -1.57 2.30
N GLU A 19 -14.60 -2.35 1.25
CA GLU A 19 -13.58 -2.86 0.35
C GLU A 19 -12.81 -1.72 -0.33
N ALA A 20 -13.53 -0.72 -0.85
CA ALA A 20 -12.91 0.42 -1.50
C ALA A 20 -12.04 1.23 -0.54
N VAL A 21 -12.46 1.40 0.72
CA VAL A 21 -11.67 2.06 1.76
C VAL A 21 -10.41 1.27 2.06
N LEU A 22 -10.50 -0.03 2.31
CA LEU A 22 -9.35 -0.89 2.59
C LEU A 22 -8.33 -0.82 1.45
N LYS A 23 -8.77 -1.19 0.24
CA LYS A 23 -7.92 -1.30 -0.95
C LYS A 23 -7.26 0.03 -1.31
N SER A 24 -8.02 1.12 -1.30
CA SER A 24 -7.46 2.45 -1.63
C SER A 24 -6.51 2.97 -0.55
N SER A 25 -6.80 2.72 0.73
CA SER A 25 -5.97 3.25 1.82
C SER A 25 -4.64 2.51 1.91
N VAL A 26 -4.64 1.19 1.70
CA VAL A 26 -3.40 0.40 1.63
C VAL A 26 -2.56 0.79 0.40
N GLN A 27 -3.20 1.04 -0.76
CA GLN A 27 -2.49 1.58 -1.91
C GLN A 27 -1.88 2.96 -1.64
N ASP A 28 -2.57 3.82 -0.88
CA ASP A 28 -2.07 5.15 -0.54
C ASP A 28 -0.89 5.08 0.45
N VAL A 29 -0.92 4.18 1.43
CA VAL A 29 0.24 3.88 2.29
C VAL A 29 1.42 3.40 1.45
N PHE A 30 1.20 2.45 0.54
CA PHE A 30 2.27 1.93 -0.30
C PHE A 30 2.85 3.00 -1.24
N ARG A 31 2.00 3.86 -1.81
CA ARG A 31 2.45 5.01 -2.60
C ARG A 31 3.31 5.94 -1.76
N GLU A 32 2.89 6.28 -0.55
CA GLU A 32 3.62 7.19 0.32
C GLU A 32 4.99 6.62 0.72
N MET A 33 5.05 5.38 1.22
CA MET A 33 6.32 4.75 1.62
C MET A 33 7.30 4.55 0.46
N THR A 34 6.81 4.53 -0.78
CA THR A 34 7.63 4.39 -1.99
C THR A 34 7.89 5.70 -2.73
N THR A 35 7.43 6.84 -2.20
CA THR A 35 7.61 8.14 -2.83
C THR A 35 9.05 8.66 -2.61
N PRO A 36 9.81 8.93 -3.69
CA PRO A 36 11.16 9.44 -3.58
C PRO A 36 11.23 10.82 -2.91
N VAL A 37 12.36 11.12 -2.26
CA VAL A 37 12.65 12.47 -1.73
C VAL A 37 12.55 13.54 -2.82
N SER A 38 12.98 13.25 -4.05
CA SER A 38 12.86 14.17 -5.19
C SER A 38 11.42 14.53 -5.55
N ASN A 39 10.46 13.72 -5.11
CA ASN A 39 9.04 13.88 -5.40
C ASN A 39 8.25 14.27 -4.13
N GLY A 40 8.93 14.77 -3.10
CA GLY A 40 8.32 15.21 -1.84
C GLY A 40 8.08 14.12 -0.81
N GLY A 41 8.46 12.87 -1.09
CA GLY A 41 8.40 11.77 -0.12
C GLY A 41 9.67 11.67 0.72
N ARG A 42 9.89 10.48 1.30
CA ARG A 42 11.04 10.24 2.20
C ARG A 42 11.98 9.13 1.73
N LEU A 43 11.62 8.39 0.67
CA LEU A 43 12.42 7.28 0.21
C LEU A 43 13.70 7.77 -0.51
N PRO A 44 14.90 7.45 -0.04
CA PRO A 44 16.13 7.77 -0.76
C PRO A 44 16.23 6.89 -2.02
N VAL A 45 16.58 7.51 -3.16
CA VAL A 45 16.75 6.81 -4.43
C VAL A 45 18.15 7.08 -4.98
N ASP A 46 18.91 6.00 -5.14
CA ASP A 46 20.22 6.01 -5.81
C ASP A 46 20.13 5.20 -7.12
N THR A 47 20.34 3.89 -7.06
CA THR A 47 20.13 2.99 -8.20
C THR A 47 18.65 2.71 -8.48
N GLY A 48 17.76 3.02 -7.54
CA GLY A 48 16.35 2.64 -7.57
C GLY A 48 16.06 1.23 -7.04
N PHE A 49 17.09 0.43 -6.71
CA PHE A 49 16.90 -0.95 -6.24
C PHE A 49 16.03 -1.04 -4.99
N LEU A 50 16.28 -0.19 -3.98
CA LEU A 50 15.47 -0.14 -2.77
C LEU A 50 13.99 0.03 -3.11
N ARG A 51 13.66 1.03 -3.93
CA ARG A 51 12.28 1.30 -4.36
C ARG A 51 11.69 0.12 -5.14
N ALA A 52 12.46 -0.45 -6.06
CA ALA A 52 12.04 -1.59 -6.87
C ALA A 52 11.85 -2.89 -6.04
N SER A 53 12.50 -2.98 -4.87
CA SER A 53 12.36 -4.10 -3.95
C SER A 53 11.10 -4.05 -3.09
N ALA A 54 10.34 -2.96 -3.16
CA ALA A 54 9.08 -2.79 -2.46
C ALA A 54 8.03 -3.76 -3.02
N GLN A 55 7.36 -4.49 -2.14
CA GLN A 55 6.37 -5.49 -2.53
C GLN A 55 5.24 -5.58 -1.50
N ALA A 56 4.14 -6.20 -1.93
CA ALA A 56 3.03 -6.59 -1.08
C ALA A 56 2.83 -8.11 -1.12
N SER A 57 2.29 -8.67 -0.03
CA SER A 57 2.00 -10.10 0.13
C SER A 57 0.75 -10.27 1.01
N LEU A 58 0.00 -11.36 0.79
CA LEU A 58 -1.13 -11.78 1.64
C LEU A 58 -0.79 -13.00 2.50
N GLU A 59 0.38 -13.59 2.31
CA GLU A 59 0.79 -14.82 2.99
C GLU A 59 1.75 -14.49 4.12
N ASP A 60 2.90 -13.90 3.77
CA ASP A 60 3.97 -13.61 4.73
C ASP A 60 4.61 -12.23 4.53
N PHE A 61 5.33 -11.77 5.56
CA PHE A 61 6.16 -10.57 5.48
C PHE A 61 7.31 -10.72 4.46
N PRO A 62 7.58 -9.71 3.61
CA PRO A 62 8.75 -9.67 2.75
C PRO A 62 10.08 -9.78 3.52
N SER A 63 10.85 -10.84 3.30
CA SER A 63 12.21 -10.96 3.85
C SER A 63 13.16 -9.93 3.26
N ALA A 64 13.82 -9.15 4.11
CA ALA A 64 14.80 -8.14 3.73
C ALA A 64 16.21 -8.73 3.64
N ASP A 65 16.44 -9.62 2.66
CA ASP A 65 17.69 -10.38 2.51
C ASP A 65 18.42 -10.13 1.17
N LYS A 66 17.81 -9.38 0.24
CA LYS A 66 18.36 -9.18 -1.11
C LYS A 66 19.37 -8.04 -1.14
N ALA A 67 20.61 -8.35 -1.48
CA ALA A 67 21.60 -7.34 -1.85
C ALA A 67 21.28 -6.76 -3.24
N ASN A 68 21.67 -5.51 -3.49
CA ASN A 68 21.62 -4.94 -4.85
C ASN A 68 22.59 -5.75 -5.75
N PRO A 69 22.10 -6.47 -6.77
CA PRO A 69 22.94 -7.37 -7.55
C PRO A 69 23.90 -6.63 -8.48
N ASP A 70 23.62 -5.36 -8.82
CA ASP A 70 24.49 -4.54 -9.65
C ASP A 70 24.31 -3.05 -9.33
N LYS A 71 25.33 -2.45 -8.70
CA LYS A 71 25.30 -1.02 -8.34
C LYS A 71 25.43 -0.08 -9.54
N SER A 72 25.85 -0.57 -10.71
CA SER A 72 25.94 0.24 -11.93
C SER A 72 24.60 0.35 -12.67
N LYS A 73 23.65 -0.55 -12.38
CA LYS A 73 22.34 -0.60 -13.03
C LYS A 73 21.31 0.28 -12.33
N ARG A 74 20.33 0.72 -13.12
CA ARG A 74 19.12 1.38 -12.62
C ARG A 74 17.97 0.38 -12.60
N TYR A 75 17.20 0.40 -11.53
CA TYR A 75 16.06 -0.48 -11.33
C TYR A 75 14.77 0.31 -11.42
N ALA A 76 13.88 -0.12 -12.30
CA ALA A 76 12.56 0.49 -12.46
C ALA A 76 11.64 0.03 -11.33
N PHE A 77 10.88 0.98 -10.79
CA PHE A 77 9.80 0.70 -9.85
C PHE A 77 8.50 0.47 -10.62
N SER A 78 7.72 -0.53 -10.21
CA SER A 78 6.39 -0.79 -10.75
C SER A 78 5.37 -0.97 -9.61
N MET A 79 4.27 -0.22 -9.68
CA MET A 79 3.11 -0.39 -8.81
C MET A 79 2.21 -1.56 -9.22
N GLY A 80 2.45 -2.18 -10.39
CA GLY A 80 1.52 -3.11 -11.00
C GLY A 80 1.30 -4.38 -10.17
N SER A 81 2.39 -5.05 -9.78
CA SER A 81 2.33 -6.28 -8.98
C SER A 81 1.71 -6.03 -7.60
N VAL A 82 2.08 -4.92 -6.96
CA VAL A 82 1.56 -4.54 -5.65
C VAL A 82 0.07 -4.21 -5.70
N SER A 83 -0.34 -3.45 -6.72
CA SER A 83 -1.76 -3.13 -6.92
C SER A 83 -2.58 -4.39 -7.13
N ALA A 84 -2.06 -5.38 -7.86
CA ALA A 84 -2.75 -6.65 -8.07
C ALA A 84 -2.96 -7.42 -6.75
N VAL A 85 -1.93 -7.51 -5.90
CA VAL A 85 -2.04 -8.14 -4.56
C VAL A 85 -3.09 -7.44 -3.71
N ILE A 86 -3.04 -6.10 -3.63
CA ILE A 86 -4.01 -5.33 -2.83
C ILE A 86 -5.43 -5.51 -3.39
N MET A 87 -5.59 -5.58 -4.72
CA MET A 87 -6.91 -5.72 -5.33
C MET A 87 -7.51 -7.11 -5.13
N GLY A 88 -6.67 -8.15 -5.05
CA GLY A 88 -7.06 -9.52 -4.71
C GLY A 88 -7.35 -9.75 -3.23
N ALA A 89 -7.01 -8.80 -2.35
CA ALA A 89 -7.25 -8.92 -0.91
C ALA A 89 -8.74 -8.80 -0.55
N ASN A 90 -9.17 -9.61 0.41
CA ASN A 90 -10.48 -9.55 1.04
C ASN A 90 -10.45 -8.67 2.30
N LEU A 91 -11.63 -8.30 2.82
CA LEU A 91 -11.76 -7.44 4.01
C LEU A 91 -11.11 -8.02 5.28
N ARG A 92 -10.91 -9.33 5.34
CA ARG A 92 -10.36 -10.04 6.50
C ARG A 92 -8.90 -10.42 6.32
N ASP A 93 -8.32 -10.18 5.15
CA ASP A 93 -6.96 -10.57 4.86
C ASP A 93 -5.97 -9.61 5.54
N GLU A 94 -4.87 -10.16 6.03
CA GLU A 94 -3.72 -9.35 6.43
C GLU A 94 -2.91 -9.02 5.18
N ILE A 95 -2.59 -7.73 5.00
CA ILE A 95 -1.80 -7.26 3.86
C ILE A 95 -0.44 -6.81 4.37
N PHE A 96 0.59 -7.57 4.00
CA PHE A 96 1.96 -7.25 4.33
C PHE A 96 2.56 -6.34 3.25
N LEU A 97 3.04 -5.17 3.67
CA LEU A 97 3.81 -4.25 2.82
C LEU A 97 5.24 -4.20 3.33
N GLY A 98 6.21 -4.28 2.42
CA GLY A 98 7.60 -4.27 2.85
C GLY A 98 8.60 -4.15 1.71
N PHE A 99 9.87 -4.24 2.08
CA PHE A 99 11.00 -4.15 1.17
C PHE A 99 11.85 -5.40 1.30
N THR A 100 12.32 -5.93 0.18
CA THR A 100 13.21 -7.09 0.17
C THR A 100 14.70 -6.74 0.16
N ALA A 101 15.05 -5.46 -0.04
CA ALA A 101 16.45 -5.03 0.02
C ALA A 101 17.02 -5.16 1.44
N ASN A 102 18.18 -5.81 1.58
CA ASN A 102 18.79 -6.11 2.89
C ASN A 102 19.24 -4.88 3.70
N TYR A 103 19.33 -3.72 3.06
CA TYR A 103 19.65 -2.44 3.70
C TYR A 103 18.40 -1.57 3.93
N ALA A 104 17.20 -2.08 3.67
CA ALA A 104 15.95 -1.32 3.80
C ALA A 104 15.73 -0.84 5.24
N ALA A 105 15.89 -1.70 6.24
CA ALA A 105 15.72 -1.35 7.65
C ALA A 105 16.71 -0.25 8.09
N TYR A 106 17.97 -0.33 7.65
CA TYR A 106 18.97 0.70 7.92
C TYR A 106 18.60 2.05 7.28
N LYS A 107 18.09 2.04 6.05
CA LYS A 107 17.61 3.26 5.38
C LYS A 107 16.35 3.81 6.04
N GLU A 108 15.45 2.94 6.46
CA GLU A 108 14.24 3.33 7.17
C GLU A 108 14.57 4.04 8.48
N ALA A 109 15.46 3.49 9.31
CA ALA A 109 15.87 4.13 10.56
C ALA A 109 16.43 5.55 10.38
N LYS A 110 16.95 5.89 9.19
CA LYS A 110 17.48 7.22 8.88
C LYS A 110 16.45 8.16 8.25
N HIS A 111 15.52 7.63 7.45
CA HIS A 111 14.65 8.42 6.58
C HIS A 111 13.16 8.38 6.99
N GLY A 112 12.74 7.30 7.66
CA GLY A 112 11.39 7.12 8.21
C GLY A 112 10.30 7.08 7.14
N PHE A 113 10.54 6.46 5.98
CA PHE A 113 9.59 6.44 4.87
C PHE A 113 8.43 5.46 5.09
N VAL A 114 8.64 4.35 5.79
CA VAL A 114 7.57 3.45 6.21
C VAL A 114 6.80 4.06 7.37
N GLU A 115 7.52 4.50 8.40
CA GLU A 115 6.92 5.10 9.60
C GLU A 115 6.03 6.30 9.23
N SER A 116 6.53 7.22 8.40
CA SER A 116 5.73 8.38 7.97
C SER A 116 4.47 7.99 7.20
N ALA A 117 4.54 6.94 6.39
CA ALA A 117 3.38 6.46 5.63
C ALA A 117 2.33 5.83 6.56
N VAL A 118 2.77 5.07 7.55
CA VAL A 118 1.90 4.47 8.57
C VAL A 118 1.24 5.54 9.43
N LEU A 119 1.98 6.58 9.85
CA LEU A 119 1.40 7.69 10.62
C LEU A 119 0.29 8.43 9.85
N GLN A 120 0.35 8.43 8.51
CA GLN A 120 -0.68 9.03 7.65
C GLN A 120 -1.89 8.12 7.40
N PHE A 121 -1.86 6.86 7.85
CA PHE A 121 -2.92 5.89 7.56
C PHE A 121 -4.33 6.36 7.95
N PRO A 122 -4.58 6.97 9.13
CA PRO A 122 -5.91 7.51 9.45
C PRO A 122 -6.39 8.59 8.47
N ALA A 123 -5.47 9.43 7.96
CA ALA A 123 -5.80 10.44 6.98
C ALA A 123 -6.18 9.82 5.62
N PHE A 124 -5.48 8.77 5.19
CA PHE A 124 -5.84 8.02 3.98
C PHE A 124 -7.21 7.34 4.12
N VAL A 125 -7.49 6.73 5.27
CA VAL A 125 -8.81 6.12 5.55
C VAL A 125 -9.92 7.16 5.47
N ASN A 126 -9.78 8.31 6.13
CA ASN A 126 -10.78 9.37 6.09
C ASN A 126 -11.03 9.89 4.67
N LYS A 127 -9.94 10.15 3.93
CA LYS A 127 -10.00 10.58 2.53
C LYS A 127 -10.72 9.55 1.65
N ASN A 128 -10.41 8.27 1.82
CA ASN A 128 -10.96 7.21 0.99
C ASN A 128 -12.39 6.81 1.41
N ALA A 129 -12.76 6.97 2.68
CA ALA A 129 -14.14 6.85 3.14
C ALA A 129 -15.04 7.90 2.47
N ALA A 130 -14.59 9.15 2.41
CA ALA A 130 -15.31 10.22 1.72
C ALA A 130 -15.50 9.93 0.22
N LYS A 131 -14.49 9.33 -0.44
CA LYS A 131 -14.59 8.90 -1.84
C LYS A 131 -15.55 7.71 -2.00
N ALA A 132 -15.47 6.72 -1.13
CA ALA A 132 -16.28 5.51 -1.20
C ALA A 132 -17.78 5.81 -1.03
N MET A 133 -18.14 6.73 -0.12
CA MET A 133 -19.52 7.19 0.05
C MET A 133 -20.07 7.84 -1.23
N LYS A 134 -19.24 8.57 -1.99
CA LYS A 134 -19.63 9.20 -3.26
C LYS A 134 -19.71 8.18 -4.40
N ALA A 135 -18.81 7.20 -4.43
CA ALA A 135 -18.74 6.20 -5.48
C ALA A 135 -19.87 5.15 -5.39
N PHE A 136 -20.30 4.83 -4.17
CA PHE A 136 -21.36 3.87 -3.90
C PHE A 136 -22.43 4.56 -3.05
N PRO A 137 -23.44 5.22 -3.64
CA PRO A 137 -24.49 5.93 -2.90
C PRO A 137 -25.44 4.99 -2.14
#